data_AF-A0A8T0FDJ0-F1
#
_entry.id   AF-A0A8T0FDJ0-F1
#
_cell.length_a   1.000
_cell.length_b   1.000
_cell.length_c   1.000
_cell.angle_alpha   90.00
_cell.angle_beta   90.00
_cell.angle_gamma   90.00
#
_symmetry.space_group_name_H-M   'P 1'
#
loop_
_entity.id
_entity.type
_entity.pdbx_description
1 polymer ?
#
loop_
_entity_poly.entity_id
_entity_poly.type
_entity_poly.pdbx_seq_one_letter_code
_entity_poly.pdbx_strand_id
1 'polypeptide(L)'
;MFKTLDPQWLEQFNLHMYTDQPKILEISVYDKDFHGKDDFMGRCTIDLSGFEEERTHSVWKDLEDGAGSLFLLITISGTMGTETISDLASYTFDTATQRDLISKYGLYKTFKDPYDIGYLIVKVYKAQGLAAADLCGKSDPFCVVELVNARLQTHTEYKTLTPEWNKIFTFHVTDIHSMLEVTVYDEDRDKRCEFLGKVAIPLLKVRNGEKKWYVLKDKKLRTRAKGQILLEIYVFYNPIRASLITFTPKETKYMQQEQRFKRSIFVKNVNRVKMMLFGVVELLRFLNSCFLWESTLRSISAFVVFIVITYTFEFYMLPVALLILYVKNYVIYALTGRQIVTRDEDEIEEVDDEDDEEDKDERGEEKKTLKEKLQAVQDATAMIQNILGEFASFGERCKNTFNYTVPFLSWLAFLVLVLATVVLYFVPVRYLIMAWGINKFTKKLRNPHAVPNNELLDFISRVPDDEEKVAFRELKPMFVDLTDSDKKKKKKRN
;
A
#
# COMPACT_ATOMS: atom_id res chain seq x y z
N MET A 1 20.79 -10.41 12.24
CA MET A 1 21.82 -10.07 11.24
C MET A 1 23.15 -10.33 11.88
N PHE A 2 23.92 -11.32 11.44
CA PHE A 2 25.24 -11.56 12.00
C PHE A 2 26.19 -11.77 10.82
N LYS A 3 27.00 -10.73 10.54
CA LYS A 3 28.03 -10.59 9.47
C LYS A 3 27.53 -10.08 8.10
N THR A 4 27.40 -8.76 7.97
CA THR A 4 27.26 -8.08 6.67
C THR A 4 28.03 -6.76 6.71
N LEU A 5 28.60 -6.35 5.56
CA LEU A 5 29.24 -5.04 5.36
C LEU A 5 28.28 -4.01 4.74
N ASP A 6 27.09 -4.45 4.34
CA ASP A 6 25.99 -3.60 3.87
C ASP A 6 24.73 -3.90 4.71
N PRO A 7 24.71 -3.48 5.99
CA PRO A 7 23.59 -3.74 6.89
C PRO A 7 22.38 -2.87 6.52
N GLN A 8 21.20 -3.49 6.56
CA GLN A 8 19.91 -2.80 6.44
C GLN A 8 19.13 -2.92 7.74
N TRP A 9 19.27 -1.94 8.63
CA TRP A 9 18.59 -1.96 9.92
C TRP A 9 17.07 -1.77 9.79
N LEU A 10 16.64 -0.86 8.91
CA LEU A 10 15.22 -0.50 8.72
C LEU A 10 14.53 -0.15 10.06
N GLU A 11 15.30 0.46 10.95
CA GLU A 11 14.88 0.89 12.28
C GLU A 11 14.41 2.35 12.26
N GLN A 12 13.49 2.67 13.16
CA GLN A 12 12.96 4.01 13.32
C GLN A 12 13.12 4.46 14.76
N PHE A 13 13.59 5.70 14.90
CA PHE A 13 13.76 6.39 16.16
C PHE A 13 12.95 7.69 16.11
N ASN A 14 12.20 7.97 17.18
CA ASN A 14 11.54 9.25 17.35
C ASN A 14 12.32 10.01 18.43
N LEU A 15 12.86 11.17 18.06
CA LEU A 15 13.67 12.01 18.94
C LEU A 15 12.95 13.33 19.17
N HIS A 16 12.82 13.75 20.42
CA HIS A 16 12.25 15.04 20.77
C HIS A 16 13.32 16.13 20.66
N MET A 17 13.04 17.17 19.89
CA MET A 17 13.91 18.33 19.73
C MET A 17 13.39 19.49 20.58
N TYR A 18 14.25 20.03 21.45
CA TYR A 18 13.93 21.19 22.29
C TYR A 18 14.57 22.46 21.72
N THR A 19 13.88 23.59 21.81
CA THR A 19 14.30 24.89 21.24
C THR A 19 15.60 25.45 21.84
N ASP A 20 16.02 24.97 23.00
CA ASP A 20 17.20 25.40 23.73
C ASP A 20 18.45 24.55 23.44
N GLN A 21 18.36 23.54 22.56
CA GLN A 21 19.46 22.65 22.21
C GLN A 21 19.90 22.79 20.74
N PRO A 22 21.19 22.55 20.45
CA PRO A 22 21.67 22.51 19.07
C PRO A 22 20.98 21.37 18.31
N LYS A 23 20.43 21.68 17.14
CA LYS A 23 19.73 20.73 16.26
C LYS A 23 20.74 19.83 15.50
N ILE A 24 21.57 19.07 16.22
CA ILE A 24 22.59 18.21 15.62
C ILE A 24 22.25 16.75 15.93
N LEU A 25 22.13 15.94 14.88
CA LEU A 25 21.97 14.49 14.98
C LEU A 25 23.33 13.83 14.83
N GLU A 26 23.82 13.21 15.90
CA GLU A 26 25.04 12.40 15.89
C GLU A 26 24.69 10.93 15.84
N ILE A 27 25.31 10.19 14.91
CA ILE A 27 25.09 8.76 14.75
C ILE A 27 26.45 8.07 14.73
N SER A 28 26.61 7.04 15.53
CA SER A 28 27.81 6.21 15.60
C SER A 28 27.44 4.75 15.33
N VAL A 29 28.23 4.09 14.50
CA VAL A 29 28.06 2.67 14.13
C VAL A 29 29.15 1.86 14.82
N TYR A 30 28.75 0.73 15.38
CA TYR A 30 29.64 -0.20 16.07
C TYR A 30 29.42 -1.63 15.55
N ASP A 31 30.50 -2.41 15.44
CA ASP A 31 30.44 -3.84 15.23
C ASP A 31 30.31 -4.54 16.57
N LYS A 32 29.32 -5.44 16.68
CA LYS A 32 28.98 -6.07 17.94
C LYS A 32 29.79 -7.35 18.11
N ASP A 33 30.72 -7.34 19.06
CA ASP A 33 31.60 -8.47 19.31
C ASP A 33 31.13 -9.35 20.47
N PHE A 34 31.28 -10.68 20.29
CA PHE A 34 30.83 -11.66 21.28
C PHE A 34 31.74 -11.72 22.51
N HIS A 35 33.02 -11.34 22.38
CA HIS A 35 33.98 -11.23 23.47
C HIS A 35 34.82 -9.97 23.29
N GLY A 36 34.49 -8.91 24.03
CA GLY A 36 35.23 -7.66 23.96
C GLY A 36 34.33 -6.44 24.10
N LYS A 37 34.89 -5.27 23.81
CA LYS A 37 34.15 -4.03 23.62
C LYS A 37 33.85 -3.90 22.14
N ASP A 38 32.63 -3.55 21.79
CA ASP A 38 32.20 -3.34 20.41
C ASP A 38 33.14 -2.38 19.66
N ASP A 39 33.57 -2.81 18.47
CA ASP A 39 34.51 -2.08 17.63
C ASP A 39 33.81 -0.90 16.95
N PHE A 40 34.38 0.30 17.08
CA PHE A 40 33.83 1.50 16.45
C PHE A 40 34.08 1.49 14.94
N MET A 41 33.01 1.52 14.16
CA MET A 41 33.07 1.46 12.70
C MET A 41 33.03 2.84 12.04
N GLY A 42 32.55 3.86 12.75
CA GLY A 42 32.52 5.24 12.26
C GLY A 42 31.39 6.06 12.85
N ARG A 43 31.45 7.37 12.62
CA ARG A 43 30.46 8.35 13.08
C ARG A 43 30.17 9.35 12.00
N CYS A 44 28.95 9.86 11.99
CA CYS A 44 28.60 11.03 11.21
C CYS A 44 27.76 11.99 12.05
N THR A 45 27.92 13.28 11.78
CA THR A 45 27.08 14.34 12.34
C THR A 45 26.25 14.98 11.23
N ILE A 46 24.99 15.25 11.52
CA ILE A 46 24.04 15.87 10.59
C ILE A 46 23.43 17.07 11.29
N ASP A 47 23.68 18.26 10.73
CA ASP A 47 23.01 19.48 11.16
C ASP A 47 21.58 19.46 10.63
N LEU A 48 20.62 19.32 11.55
CA LEU A 48 19.19 19.31 11.27
C LEU A 48 18.65 20.71 10.96
N SER A 49 19.41 21.78 11.25
CA SER A 49 18.96 23.16 11.04
C SER A 49 18.74 23.51 9.56
N GLY A 50 19.44 22.84 8.66
CA GLY A 50 19.36 23.07 7.21
C GLY A 50 18.28 22.27 6.49
N PHE A 51 17.59 21.37 7.18
CA PHE A 51 16.54 20.54 6.60
C PHE A 51 15.18 21.23 6.71
N GLU A 52 14.36 21.09 5.66
CA GLU A 52 12.99 21.60 5.67
C GLU A 52 12.14 20.80 6.67
N GLU A 53 11.39 21.49 7.53
CA GLU A 53 10.46 20.87 8.47
C GLU A 53 9.24 20.26 7.71
N GLU A 54 8.64 19.23 8.29
CA GLU A 54 7.49 18.47 7.76
C GLU A 54 7.70 17.87 6.37
N ARG A 55 8.95 17.58 6.03
CA ARG A 55 9.35 16.85 4.82
C ARG A 55 10.32 15.74 5.19
N THR A 56 10.15 14.58 4.56
CA THR A 56 11.10 13.48 4.65
C THR A 56 12.26 13.72 3.70
N HIS A 57 13.46 13.82 4.24
CA HIS A 57 14.70 14.02 3.49
C HIS A 57 15.50 12.73 3.41
N SER A 58 15.92 12.36 2.21
CA SER A 58 16.82 11.24 1.98
C SER A 58 18.28 11.71 2.02
N VAL A 59 19.05 11.22 2.98
CA VAL A 59 20.42 11.67 3.23
C VAL A 59 21.36 10.48 3.17
N TRP A 60 22.35 10.57 2.29
CA TRP A 60 23.56 9.75 2.37
C TRP A 60 24.64 10.55 3.07
N LYS A 61 25.24 9.98 4.12
CA LYS A 61 26.30 10.62 4.87
C LYS A 61 27.48 9.67 5.04
N ASP A 62 28.64 10.10 4.60
CA ASP A 62 29.88 9.35 4.77
C ASP A 62 30.30 9.37 6.24
N LEU A 63 30.83 8.25 6.73
CA LEU A 63 31.35 8.13 8.09
C LEU A 63 32.75 8.76 8.14
N GLU A 64 32.97 9.64 9.12
CA GLU A 64 34.20 10.47 9.22
C GLU A 64 35.46 9.65 9.57
N ASP A 65 35.29 8.54 10.28
CA ASP A 65 36.38 7.70 10.82
C ASP A 65 36.36 6.24 10.32
N GLY A 66 35.63 5.95 9.23
CA GLY A 66 35.47 4.59 8.70
C GLY A 66 35.23 4.53 7.19
N ALA A 67 35.43 3.37 6.59
CA ALA A 67 35.09 3.11 5.19
C ALA A 67 33.61 2.70 5.09
N GLY A 68 32.71 3.68 4.92
CA GLY A 68 31.28 3.41 4.72
C GLY A 68 30.43 4.67 4.67
N SER A 69 29.22 4.52 4.14
CA SER A 69 28.21 5.59 4.07
C SER A 69 26.92 5.10 4.71
N LEU A 70 26.25 5.99 5.44
CA LEU A 70 24.97 5.72 6.08
C LEU A 70 23.84 6.37 5.29
N PHE A 71 22.77 5.61 5.05
CA PHE A 71 21.53 6.13 4.46
C PHE A 71 20.48 6.35 5.54
N LEU A 72 19.91 7.55 5.56
CA LEU A 72 18.92 7.97 6.53
C LEU A 72 17.74 8.65 5.85
N LEU A 73 16.57 8.47 6.46
CA LEU A 73 15.39 9.25 6.18
C LEU A 73 15.11 10.09 7.40
N ILE A 74 15.19 11.40 7.23
CA ILE A 74 15.05 12.35 8.32
C ILE A 74 13.81 13.18 8.06
N THR A 75 12.85 13.10 8.96
CA THR A 75 11.66 13.95 8.97
C THR A 75 11.71 14.80 10.23
N ILE A 76 11.94 16.10 10.07
CA ILE A 76 11.88 17.04 11.20
C ILE A 76 10.45 17.52 11.28
N SER A 77 9.69 17.01 12.24
CA SER A 77 8.34 17.49 12.50
C SER A 77 8.37 18.52 13.62
N GLY A 78 7.85 19.69 13.30
CA GLY A 78 7.86 20.93 14.04
C GLY A 78 6.91 21.83 13.27
N THR A 79 5.80 22.20 13.91
CA THR A 79 4.69 22.93 13.27
C THR A 79 5.21 24.03 12.34
N MET A 80 4.90 23.90 11.03
CA MET A 80 5.00 24.88 9.93
C MET A 80 5.93 24.48 8.75
N GLY A 81 5.66 23.33 8.14
CA GLY A 81 5.90 23.07 6.71
C GLY A 81 4.58 22.83 5.98
N THR A 82 4.57 22.77 4.64
CA THR A 82 3.36 22.69 3.78
C THR A 82 2.35 21.60 4.18
N GLU A 83 2.83 20.58 4.87
CA GLU A 83 2.01 19.65 5.64
C GLU A 83 1.83 20.15 7.07
N THR A 84 0.78 20.94 7.27
CA THR A 84 0.54 21.57 8.56
C THR A 84 -0.20 20.65 9.52
N ILE A 85 0.25 20.65 10.78
CA ILE A 85 -0.57 20.27 11.92
C ILE A 85 -1.13 21.54 12.54
N SER A 86 -2.45 21.65 12.65
CA SER A 86 -3.12 22.78 13.29
C SER A 86 -4.16 22.30 14.30
N ASP A 87 -4.41 23.12 15.33
CA ASP A 87 -5.50 22.87 16.26
C ASP A 87 -6.85 23.05 15.56
N LEU A 88 -7.76 22.11 15.77
CA LEU A 88 -9.11 22.19 15.22
C LEU A 88 -9.86 23.44 15.71
N ALA A 89 -9.51 23.95 16.89
CA ALA A 89 -10.12 25.17 17.46
C ALA A 89 -9.64 26.46 16.77
N SER A 90 -8.42 26.48 16.22
CA SER A 90 -7.87 27.65 15.51
C SER A 90 -8.07 27.58 14.00
N TYR A 91 -8.33 26.38 13.45
CA TYR A 91 -8.58 26.17 12.03
C TYR A 91 -10.07 26.30 11.68
N THR A 92 -10.44 27.43 11.09
CA THR A 92 -11.70 27.50 10.35
C THR A 92 -11.48 26.89 8.97
N PHE A 93 -12.00 25.68 8.74
CA PHE A 93 -12.21 25.18 7.38
C PHE A 93 -13.34 26.00 6.76
N ASP A 94 -13.03 27.23 6.39
CA ASP A 94 -14.00 28.14 5.78
C ASP A 94 -14.40 27.59 4.41
N THR A 95 -15.65 27.84 4.05
CA THR A 95 -16.18 27.59 2.71
C THR A 95 -15.31 28.28 1.64
N ALA A 96 -14.65 29.39 1.97
CA ALA A 96 -13.68 30.06 1.10
C ALA A 96 -12.46 29.18 0.77
N THR A 97 -11.75 28.66 1.77
CA THR A 97 -10.57 27.80 1.58
C THR A 97 -10.92 26.52 0.81
N GLN A 98 -12.07 25.91 1.11
CA GLN A 98 -12.57 24.77 0.36
C GLN A 98 -12.81 25.13 -1.13
N ARG A 99 -13.41 26.29 -1.39
CA ARG A 99 -13.68 26.78 -2.74
C ARG A 99 -12.39 27.06 -3.51
N ASP A 100 -11.37 27.58 -2.83
CA ASP A 100 -10.05 27.82 -3.42
C ASP A 100 -9.33 26.52 -3.78
N LEU A 101 -9.40 25.49 -2.94
CA LEU A 101 -8.86 24.16 -3.25
C LEU A 101 -9.61 23.49 -4.40
N ILE A 102 -10.94 23.53 -4.42
CA ILE A 102 -11.76 23.03 -5.54
C ILE A 102 -11.39 23.77 -6.83
N SER A 103 -11.19 25.09 -6.75
CA SER A 103 -10.75 25.93 -7.86
C SER A 103 -9.33 25.57 -8.33
N LYS A 104 -8.41 25.33 -7.40
CA LYS A 104 -7.00 24.98 -7.67
C LYS A 104 -6.90 23.65 -8.45
N TYR A 105 -7.64 22.63 -8.02
CA TYR A 105 -7.60 21.29 -8.59
C TYR A 105 -8.66 21.03 -9.66
N GLY A 106 -9.47 22.04 -10.01
CA GLY A 106 -10.46 21.95 -11.08
C GLY A 106 -9.86 21.69 -12.47
N LEU A 107 -10.66 21.10 -13.36
CA LEU A 107 -10.25 20.69 -14.71
C LEU A 107 -9.65 21.84 -15.55
N TYR A 108 -10.13 23.06 -15.38
CA TYR A 108 -9.67 24.22 -16.14
C TYR A 108 -8.24 24.67 -15.78
N LYS A 109 -7.66 24.19 -14.66
CA LYS A 109 -6.26 24.44 -14.29
C LYS A 109 -5.35 23.25 -14.57
N THR A 110 -5.81 22.16 -15.20
CA THR A 110 -5.04 20.91 -15.40
C THR A 110 -3.60 21.14 -15.88
N PHE A 111 -3.36 22.07 -16.81
CA PHE A 111 -2.03 22.29 -17.40
C PHE A 111 -1.14 23.30 -16.68
N LYS A 112 -1.57 23.87 -15.53
CA LYS A 112 -0.76 24.88 -14.81
C LYS A 112 0.42 24.28 -14.04
N ASP A 113 0.19 23.18 -13.32
CA ASP A 113 1.20 22.49 -12.52
C ASP A 113 0.95 20.98 -12.61
N PRO A 114 1.67 20.26 -13.48
CA PRO A 114 1.39 18.84 -13.73
C PRO A 114 1.81 17.92 -12.57
N TYR A 115 2.63 18.39 -11.63
CA TYR A 115 3.15 17.59 -10.52
C TYR A 115 2.31 17.77 -9.23
N ASP A 116 1.59 18.88 -9.11
CA ASP A 116 0.61 19.10 -8.02
C ASP A 116 -0.70 18.33 -8.31
N ILE A 117 -0.77 17.07 -7.88
CA ILE A 117 -1.92 16.18 -8.17
C ILE A 117 -3.11 16.49 -7.26
N GLY A 118 -2.87 16.68 -5.97
CA GLY A 118 -3.93 16.90 -4.99
C GLY A 118 -3.47 17.35 -3.61
N TYR A 119 -4.46 17.53 -2.75
CA TYR A 119 -4.34 18.00 -1.38
C TYR A 119 -5.28 17.20 -0.49
N LEU A 120 -4.79 16.77 0.66
CA LEU A 120 -5.51 15.97 1.65
C LEU A 120 -5.60 16.74 2.95
N ILE A 121 -6.77 16.70 3.59
CA ILE A 121 -7.00 17.23 4.93
C ILE A 121 -7.62 16.12 5.77
N VAL A 122 -7.03 15.85 6.93
CA VAL A 122 -7.45 14.82 7.87
C VAL A 122 -7.69 15.47 9.23
N LYS A 123 -8.94 15.50 9.67
CA LYS A 123 -9.28 15.95 11.02
C LYS A 123 -9.38 14.73 11.93
N VAL A 124 -8.49 14.66 12.91
CA VAL A 124 -8.46 13.62 13.95
C VAL A 124 -9.12 14.19 15.20
N TYR A 125 -10.33 13.72 15.51
CA TYR A 125 -11.08 14.22 16.66
C TYR A 125 -10.67 13.50 17.94
N LYS A 126 -10.96 12.19 17.99
CA LYS A 126 -10.83 11.38 19.20
C LYS A 126 -10.86 9.89 18.90
N ALA A 127 -10.40 9.09 19.84
CA ALA A 127 -10.62 7.65 19.85
C ALA A 127 -11.47 7.22 21.05
N GLN A 128 -12.01 6.01 21.01
CA GLN A 128 -12.74 5.42 22.13
C GLN A 128 -12.61 3.91 22.18
N GLY A 129 -12.64 3.36 23.40
CA GLY A 129 -12.62 1.91 23.63
C GLY A 129 -11.27 1.27 23.30
N LEU A 130 -10.18 2.02 23.43
CA LEU A 130 -8.82 1.53 23.22
C LEU A 130 -8.47 0.40 24.21
N ALA A 131 -7.48 -0.42 23.85
CA ALA A 131 -6.92 -1.39 24.79
C ALA A 131 -6.22 -0.64 25.95
N ALA A 132 -6.33 -1.18 27.16
CA ALA A 132 -5.49 -0.74 28.28
C ALA A 132 -4.17 -1.49 28.21
N ALA A 133 -3.08 -0.76 28.03
CA ALA A 133 -1.73 -1.31 27.98
C ALA A 133 -0.95 -1.09 29.29
N ASP A 134 -1.29 -0.06 30.08
CA ASP A 134 -0.65 0.17 31.37
C ASP A 134 -1.17 -0.72 32.51
N LEU A 135 -0.29 -0.95 33.49
CA LEU A 135 -0.58 -1.60 34.78
C LEU A 135 -1.76 -0.98 35.55
N CYS A 136 -2.08 0.30 35.30
CA CYS A 136 -3.22 1.00 35.90
C CYS A 136 -4.56 0.80 35.15
N GLY A 137 -4.58 -0.02 34.08
CA GLY A 137 -5.79 -0.26 33.29
C GLY A 137 -6.18 0.90 32.36
N LYS A 138 -5.23 1.77 32.02
CA LYS A 138 -5.39 2.87 31.06
C LYS A 138 -4.23 2.86 30.05
N SER A 139 -4.17 3.87 29.21
CA SER A 139 -3.09 4.11 28.25
C SER A 139 -2.82 5.61 28.18
N ASP A 140 -1.65 5.98 27.68
CA ASP A 140 -1.20 7.29 27.27
C ASP A 140 -1.20 7.39 25.71
N PRO A 141 -2.38 7.37 25.05
CA PRO A 141 -2.45 7.25 23.60
C PRO A 141 -2.08 8.53 22.84
N PHE A 142 -1.38 8.33 21.73
CA PHE A 142 -1.20 9.32 20.66
C PHE A 142 -1.49 8.70 19.29
N CYS A 143 -1.78 9.55 18.31
CA CYS A 143 -2.17 9.16 16.96
C CYS A 143 -1.12 9.61 15.95
N VAL A 144 -0.74 8.71 15.05
CA VAL A 144 0.18 8.95 13.94
C VAL A 144 -0.60 8.84 12.63
N VAL A 145 -0.47 9.84 11.78
CA VAL A 145 -1.12 9.92 10.47
C VAL A 145 -0.04 9.89 9.40
N GLU A 146 -0.11 8.92 8.50
CA GLU A 146 0.89 8.68 7.46
C GLU A 146 0.26 8.68 6.06
N LEU A 147 0.90 9.38 5.13
CA LEU A 147 0.61 9.30 3.70
C LEU A 147 1.91 8.97 2.96
N VAL A 148 2.04 7.70 2.54
CA VAL A 148 3.26 7.17 1.90
C VAL A 148 4.48 7.29 2.83
N ASN A 149 5.34 8.29 2.60
CA ASN A 149 6.55 8.58 3.37
C ASN A 149 6.38 9.82 4.28
N ALA A 150 5.28 10.56 4.15
CA ALA A 150 4.92 11.65 5.04
C ALA A 150 4.29 11.08 6.31
N ARG A 151 4.70 11.58 7.48
CA ARG A 151 4.26 11.08 8.79
C ARG A 151 4.16 12.24 9.77
N LEU A 152 2.97 12.43 10.33
CA LEU A 152 2.67 13.45 11.33
C LEU A 152 2.06 12.78 12.57
N GLN A 153 2.15 13.40 13.74
CA GLN A 153 1.59 12.83 14.98
C GLN A 153 0.90 13.86 15.86
N THR A 154 -0.07 13.41 16.66
CA THR A 154 -0.72 14.22 17.70
C THR A 154 0.14 14.34 18.94
N HIS A 155 -0.27 15.19 19.88
CA HIS A 155 0.18 15.10 21.26
C HIS A 155 -0.36 13.84 21.95
N THR A 156 0.26 13.48 23.07
CA THR A 156 -0.16 12.35 23.92
C THR A 156 -1.21 12.78 24.92
N GLU A 157 -2.26 11.98 25.06
CA GLU A 157 -3.30 12.16 26.07
C GLU A 157 -3.09 11.15 27.20
N TYR A 158 -2.81 11.62 28.41
CA TYR A 158 -2.39 10.73 29.49
C TYR A 158 -3.56 10.04 30.20
N LYS A 159 -3.39 8.75 30.52
CA LYS A 159 -4.25 7.93 31.38
C LYS A 159 -5.71 7.97 30.92
N THR A 160 -5.94 7.65 29.65
CA THR A 160 -7.26 7.61 29.04
C THR A 160 -7.39 6.52 27.96
N LEU A 161 -8.58 5.93 27.84
CA LEU A 161 -8.96 5.03 26.74
C LEU A 161 -9.89 5.72 25.73
N THR A 162 -10.15 7.00 25.95
CA THR A 162 -11.01 7.86 25.13
C THR A 162 -10.32 9.21 24.90
N PRO A 163 -9.14 9.23 24.26
CA PRO A 163 -8.38 10.47 24.04
C PRO A 163 -9.08 11.41 23.06
N GLU A 164 -8.99 12.71 23.29
CA GLU A 164 -9.48 13.76 22.38
C GLU A 164 -8.33 14.66 21.93
N TRP A 165 -7.86 14.45 20.69
CA TRP A 165 -6.73 15.23 20.17
C TRP A 165 -7.17 16.51 19.45
N ASN A 166 -8.28 16.46 18.72
CA ASN A 166 -8.83 17.59 17.95
C ASN A 166 -7.75 18.30 17.10
N LYS A 167 -7.00 17.52 16.32
CA LYS A 167 -5.93 18.00 15.42
C LYS A 167 -6.33 17.87 13.97
N ILE A 168 -5.80 18.76 13.15
CA ILE A 168 -5.94 18.72 11.70
C ILE A 168 -4.56 18.53 11.09
N PHE A 169 -4.48 17.57 10.19
CA PHE A 169 -3.31 17.26 9.39
C PHE A 169 -3.62 17.59 7.94
N THR A 170 -2.66 18.15 7.23
CA THR A 170 -2.78 18.39 5.79
C THR A 170 -1.61 17.80 5.07
N PHE A 171 -1.83 17.18 3.90
CA PHE A 171 -0.78 16.52 3.13
C PHE A 171 -0.87 16.90 1.65
N HIS A 172 0.27 16.94 0.98
CA HIS A 172 0.29 16.96 -0.48
C HIS A 172 0.07 15.55 -1.03
N VAL A 173 -0.82 15.42 -1.99
CA VAL A 173 -1.09 14.13 -2.64
C VAL A 173 -0.25 14.04 -3.90
N THR A 174 0.76 13.17 -3.90
CA THR A 174 1.59 12.84 -5.08
C THR A 174 0.91 11.78 -5.96
N ASP A 175 0.13 10.89 -5.35
CA ASP A 175 -0.63 9.85 -6.05
C ASP A 175 -1.99 9.65 -5.34
N ILE A 176 -3.09 9.74 -6.10
CA ILE A 176 -4.45 9.55 -5.56
C ILE A 176 -4.75 8.10 -5.19
N HIS A 177 -3.95 7.16 -5.70
CA HIS A 177 -4.04 5.74 -5.37
C HIS A 177 -3.37 5.40 -4.05
N SER A 178 -2.74 6.39 -3.41
CA SER A 178 -2.11 6.25 -2.10
C SER A 178 -3.11 5.96 -0.99
N MET A 179 -2.55 5.52 0.13
CA MET A 179 -3.28 5.06 1.29
C MET A 179 -3.01 5.98 2.47
N LEU A 180 -4.07 6.49 3.10
CA LEU A 180 -3.95 7.18 4.38
C LEU A 180 -3.92 6.13 5.50
N GLU A 181 -2.82 6.06 6.22
CA GLU A 181 -2.67 5.19 7.38
C GLU A 181 -2.81 6.02 8.66
N VAL A 182 -3.64 5.57 9.59
CA VAL A 182 -3.80 6.20 10.90
C VAL A 182 -3.58 5.14 11.96
N THR A 183 -2.53 5.31 12.75
CA THR A 183 -2.10 4.36 13.76
C THR A 183 -2.16 5.00 15.14
N VAL A 184 -2.77 4.32 16.10
CA VAL A 184 -2.80 4.73 17.50
C VAL A 184 -1.78 3.91 18.27
N TYR A 185 -0.92 4.59 19.01
CA TYR A 185 0.10 4.02 19.86
C TYR A 185 -0.11 4.44 21.31
N ASP A 186 0.47 3.66 22.22
CA ASP A 186 0.63 3.99 23.62
C ASP A 186 2.05 4.51 23.88
N GLU A 187 2.19 5.67 24.53
CA GLU A 187 3.49 6.22 24.89
C GLU A 187 3.98 5.68 26.23
N ASP A 188 4.90 4.70 26.18
CA ASP A 188 5.60 4.21 27.37
C ASP A 188 6.90 4.98 27.60
N ARG A 189 7.09 5.55 28.79
CA ARG A 189 8.30 6.34 29.13
C ARG A 189 9.61 5.55 29.04
N ASP A 190 9.56 4.24 29.24
CA ASP A 190 10.75 3.37 29.35
C ASP A 190 10.78 2.23 28.31
N LYS A 191 9.82 2.20 27.36
CA LYS A 191 9.71 1.14 26.35
C LYS A 191 9.40 1.70 24.97
N ARG A 192 9.56 0.84 23.95
CA ARG A 192 9.09 1.11 22.60
C ARG A 192 7.57 1.27 22.64
N CYS A 193 7.04 2.36 22.06
CA CYS A 193 5.60 2.65 22.04
C CYS A 193 4.78 1.42 21.65
N GLU A 194 3.79 1.07 22.47
CA GLU A 194 2.94 -0.09 22.23
C GLU A 194 1.91 0.23 21.13
N PHE A 195 1.62 -0.75 20.27
CA PHE A 195 0.64 -0.59 19.21
C PHE A 195 -0.76 -0.85 19.75
N LEU A 196 -1.67 0.12 19.64
CA LEU A 196 -3.07 -0.03 20.07
C LEU A 196 -4.00 -0.38 18.90
N GLY A 197 -3.71 0.11 17.70
CA GLY A 197 -4.50 -0.22 16.52
C GLY A 197 -4.23 0.66 15.31
N LYS A 198 -4.60 0.19 14.12
CA LYS A 198 -4.40 0.90 12.85
C LYS A 198 -5.64 0.87 11.97
N VAL A 199 -5.84 1.93 11.19
CA VAL A 199 -6.75 1.91 10.04
C VAL A 199 -6.01 2.40 8.80
N ALA A 200 -6.37 1.85 7.66
CA ALA A 200 -5.88 2.28 6.37
C ALA A 200 -7.08 2.61 5.47
N ILE A 201 -7.14 3.85 4.97
CA ILE A 201 -8.26 4.42 4.19
C ILE A 201 -7.80 4.87 2.79
N PRO A 202 -8.21 4.18 1.70
CA PRO A 202 -7.77 4.57 0.35
C PRO A 202 -8.35 5.94 -0.01
N LEU A 203 -7.55 6.86 -0.54
CA LEU A 203 -8.00 8.22 -0.80
C LEU A 203 -9.21 8.27 -1.75
N LEU A 204 -9.25 7.40 -2.76
CA LEU A 204 -10.37 7.28 -3.69
C LEU A 204 -11.68 6.77 -3.05
N LYS A 205 -11.64 6.19 -1.85
CA LYS A 205 -12.85 5.77 -1.10
C LYS A 205 -13.36 6.84 -0.14
N VAL A 206 -12.62 7.93 0.05
CA VAL A 206 -13.02 9.02 0.95
C VAL A 206 -14.23 9.75 0.39
N ARG A 207 -15.21 9.99 1.26
CA ARG A 207 -16.33 10.90 1.02
C ARG A 207 -16.06 12.20 1.77
N ASN A 208 -15.77 13.25 1.03
CA ASN A 208 -15.34 14.52 1.61
C ASN A 208 -16.34 15.06 2.64
N GLY A 209 -15.83 15.40 3.83
CA GLY A 209 -16.63 15.98 4.92
C GLY A 209 -17.48 14.96 5.70
N GLU A 210 -17.38 13.66 5.40
CA GLU A 210 -18.06 12.64 6.20
C GLU A 210 -17.31 12.43 7.52
N LYS A 211 -17.91 12.87 8.64
CA LYS A 211 -17.41 12.60 9.99
C LYS A 211 -17.84 11.20 10.42
N LYS A 212 -16.89 10.27 10.55
CA LYS A 212 -17.17 8.84 10.70
C LYS A 212 -16.21 8.13 11.66
N TRP A 213 -16.74 7.14 12.37
CA TRP A 213 -15.95 6.21 13.19
C TRP A 213 -15.33 5.11 12.33
N TYR A 214 -14.02 4.93 12.48
CA TYR A 214 -13.24 3.86 11.88
C TYR A 214 -12.80 2.88 12.96
N VAL A 215 -13.17 1.61 12.79
CA VAL A 215 -12.75 0.53 13.71
C VAL A 215 -11.26 0.26 13.52
N LEU A 216 -10.52 0.19 14.61
CA LEU A 216 -9.10 -0.12 14.59
C LEU A 216 -8.86 -1.61 14.29
N LYS A 217 -7.77 -1.89 13.59
CA LYS A 217 -7.31 -3.23 13.24
C LYS A 217 -5.94 -3.52 13.84
N ASP A 218 -5.55 -4.79 13.79
CA ASP A 218 -4.22 -5.25 14.16
C ASP A 218 -3.11 -4.70 13.24
N LYS A 219 -1.84 -4.98 13.58
CA LYS A 219 -0.67 -4.51 12.81
C LYS A 219 -0.71 -4.96 11.34
N LYS A 220 -1.29 -6.15 11.06
CA LYS A 220 -1.42 -6.71 9.71
C LYS A 220 -2.67 -6.19 8.96
N LEU A 221 -3.50 -5.33 9.57
CA LEU A 221 -4.76 -4.79 9.03
C LEU A 221 -5.81 -5.85 8.65
N ARG A 222 -5.74 -7.04 9.24
CA ARG A 222 -6.62 -8.18 8.93
C ARG A 222 -7.74 -8.33 9.95
N THR A 223 -7.40 -8.30 11.24
CA THR A 223 -8.32 -8.58 12.34
C THR A 223 -8.66 -7.31 13.10
N ARG A 224 -9.73 -7.36 13.89
CA ARG A 224 -10.18 -6.22 14.70
C ARG A 224 -9.24 -6.03 15.89
N ALA A 225 -8.73 -4.81 16.09
CA ALA A 225 -8.14 -4.37 17.33
C ALA A 225 -9.21 -3.69 18.22
N LYS A 226 -8.88 -3.46 19.50
CA LYS A 226 -9.78 -2.75 20.39
C LYS A 226 -9.85 -1.26 20.01
N GLY A 227 -11.06 -0.74 20.02
CA GLY A 227 -11.32 0.68 19.87
C GLY A 227 -11.62 1.12 18.43
N GLN A 228 -11.95 2.40 18.35
CA GLN A 228 -12.30 3.08 17.10
C GLN A 228 -11.89 4.54 17.17
N ILE A 229 -11.58 5.13 16.02
CA ILE A 229 -11.13 6.51 15.87
C ILE A 229 -12.11 7.31 15.01
N LEU A 230 -12.40 8.54 15.41
CA LEU A 230 -13.33 9.44 14.73
C LEU A 230 -12.56 10.40 13.84
N LEU A 231 -12.78 10.28 12.52
CA LEU A 231 -12.08 11.05 11.51
C LEU A 231 -13.08 11.81 10.62
N GLU A 232 -12.65 12.95 10.09
CA GLU A 232 -13.30 13.64 8.97
C GLU A 232 -12.21 13.98 7.93
N ILE A 233 -12.40 13.56 6.69
CA ILE A 233 -11.35 13.61 5.66
C ILE A 233 -11.85 14.38 4.45
N TYR A 234 -10.99 15.19 3.84
CA TYR A 234 -11.22 15.90 2.59
C TYR A 234 -10.09 15.64 1.61
N VAL A 235 -10.42 15.23 0.40
CA VAL A 235 -9.48 15.00 -0.70
C VAL A 235 -9.84 15.90 -1.87
N PHE A 236 -8.91 16.74 -2.30
CA PHE A 236 -9.03 17.59 -3.48
C PHE A 236 -7.97 17.17 -4.48
N TYR A 237 -8.34 16.83 -5.70
CA TYR A 237 -7.37 16.41 -6.71
C TYR A 237 -7.88 16.70 -8.11
N ASN A 238 -6.94 16.85 -9.04
CA ASN A 238 -7.27 17.00 -10.45
C ASN A 238 -7.32 15.61 -11.10
N PRO A 239 -8.48 15.15 -11.61
CA PRO A 239 -8.61 13.79 -12.11
C PRO A 239 -7.75 13.53 -13.35
N ILE A 240 -7.52 14.52 -14.22
CA ILE A 240 -6.68 14.35 -15.41
C ILE A 240 -5.22 14.20 -15.01
N ARG A 241 -4.71 15.06 -14.11
CA ARG A 241 -3.33 14.92 -13.59
C ARG A 241 -3.15 13.57 -12.90
N ALA A 242 -4.12 13.15 -12.10
CA ALA A 242 -4.13 11.84 -11.46
C ALA A 242 -4.16 10.66 -12.45
N SER A 243 -4.88 10.79 -13.57
CA SER A 243 -4.85 9.77 -14.64
C SER A 243 -3.47 9.68 -15.30
N LEU A 244 -2.79 10.81 -15.50
CA LEU A 244 -1.45 10.83 -16.12
C LEU A 244 -0.38 10.26 -15.18
N ILE A 245 -0.40 10.60 -13.89
CA ILE A 245 0.57 10.08 -12.90
C ILE A 245 0.41 8.57 -12.68
N THR A 246 -0.73 7.99 -13.05
CA THR A 246 -0.97 6.55 -12.95
C THR A 246 0.02 5.72 -13.79
N PHE A 247 0.64 6.32 -14.82
CA PHE A 247 1.61 5.66 -15.71
C PHE A 247 3.08 5.98 -15.37
N THR A 248 3.35 6.68 -14.27
CA THR A 248 4.71 6.96 -13.79
C THR A 248 5.06 6.03 -12.62
N PRO A 249 6.36 5.81 -12.32
CA PRO A 249 6.77 4.99 -11.19
C PRO A 249 6.03 5.35 -9.90
N LYS A 250 5.51 4.34 -9.21
CA LYS A 250 4.88 4.52 -7.91
C LYS A 250 5.95 4.88 -6.89
N GLU A 251 5.63 5.84 -6.01
CA GLU A 251 6.51 6.19 -4.90
C GLU A 251 6.69 4.98 -3.97
N THR A 252 7.94 4.61 -3.70
CA THR A 252 8.27 3.48 -2.84
C THR A 252 8.25 3.92 -1.39
N LYS A 253 7.47 3.22 -0.54
CA LYS A 253 7.60 3.36 0.92
C LYS A 253 8.97 2.83 1.32
N TYR A 254 9.81 3.66 1.94
CA TYR A 254 11.18 3.23 2.22
C TYR A 254 11.27 2.26 3.40
N MET A 255 10.39 2.38 4.38
CA MET A 255 10.30 1.46 5.50
C MET A 255 9.46 0.23 5.11
N GLN A 256 10.11 -0.77 4.53
CA GLN A 256 9.52 -2.09 4.26
C GLN A 256 10.32 -3.15 5.00
N GLN A 257 9.66 -3.98 5.81
CA GLN A 257 10.33 -5.12 6.43
C GLN A 257 10.55 -6.20 5.37
N GLU A 258 11.79 -6.67 5.23
CA GLU A 258 12.08 -7.84 4.39
C GLU A 258 11.27 -9.04 4.88
N GLN A 259 10.53 -9.66 3.96
CA GLN A 259 9.77 -10.85 4.28
C GLN A 259 10.69 -12.06 4.41
N ARG A 260 10.79 -12.61 5.62
CA ARG A 260 11.39 -13.92 5.85
C ARG A 260 10.51 -15.03 5.26
N PHE A 261 11.12 -16.16 4.93
CA PHE A 261 10.36 -17.34 4.51
C PHE A 261 9.39 -17.75 5.62
N LYS A 262 8.12 -17.94 5.25
CA LYS A 262 7.07 -18.45 6.11
C LYS A 262 6.26 -19.46 5.32
N ARG A 263 6.19 -20.70 5.83
CA ARG A 263 5.50 -21.79 5.14
C ARG A 263 4.03 -21.44 4.83
N SER A 264 3.32 -20.81 5.77
CA SER A 264 1.94 -20.38 5.59
C SER A 264 1.77 -19.42 4.39
N ILE A 265 2.64 -18.42 4.29
CA ILE A 265 2.66 -17.45 3.18
C ILE A 265 3.01 -18.16 1.86
N PHE A 266 4.01 -19.04 1.85
CA PHE A 266 4.38 -19.80 0.65
C PHE A 266 3.21 -20.64 0.12
N VAL A 267 2.57 -21.45 0.98
CA VAL A 267 1.42 -22.30 0.59
C VAL A 267 0.26 -21.43 0.10
N LYS A 268 -0.01 -20.31 0.78
CA LYS A 268 -1.03 -19.35 0.35
C LYS A 268 -0.72 -18.79 -1.05
N ASN A 269 0.51 -18.37 -1.31
CA ASN A 269 0.92 -17.85 -2.62
C ASN A 269 0.84 -18.93 -3.72
N VAL A 270 1.20 -20.18 -3.43
CA VAL A 270 1.00 -21.31 -4.36
C VAL A 270 -0.47 -21.48 -4.71
N ASN A 271 -1.36 -21.44 -3.70
CA ASN A 271 -2.80 -21.56 -3.93
C ASN A 271 -3.35 -20.40 -4.77
N ARG A 272 -2.93 -19.15 -4.48
CA ARG A 272 -3.30 -17.97 -5.28
C ARG A 272 -2.92 -18.17 -6.75
N VAL A 273 -1.68 -18.57 -7.04
CA VAL A 273 -1.22 -18.83 -8.42
C VAL A 273 -1.95 -20.01 -9.05
N LYS A 274 -2.21 -21.09 -8.31
CA LYS A 274 -2.97 -22.25 -8.79
C LYS A 274 -4.38 -21.85 -9.23
N MET A 275 -5.08 -21.03 -8.44
CA MET A 275 -6.43 -20.55 -8.78
C MET A 275 -6.43 -19.70 -10.04
N MET A 276 -5.38 -18.89 -10.25
CA MET A 276 -5.21 -18.12 -11.48
C MET A 276 -4.98 -19.01 -12.71
N LEU A 277 -4.12 -20.02 -12.57
CA LEU A 277 -3.83 -20.96 -13.65
C LEU A 277 -5.00 -21.89 -13.95
N PHE A 278 -5.88 -22.14 -12.98
CA PHE A 278 -7.02 -23.04 -13.16
C PHE A 278 -7.88 -22.66 -14.38
N GLY A 279 -8.24 -21.38 -14.53
CA GLY A 279 -9.01 -20.91 -15.68
C GLY A 279 -8.27 -21.06 -17.02
N VAL A 280 -6.94 -20.89 -17.03
CA VAL A 280 -6.11 -21.13 -18.23
C VAL A 280 -6.09 -22.61 -18.57
N VAL A 281 -5.92 -23.47 -17.58
CA VAL A 281 -5.90 -24.93 -17.78
C VAL A 281 -7.27 -25.42 -18.26
N GLU A 282 -8.38 -24.88 -17.72
CA GLU A 282 -9.72 -25.19 -18.23
C GLU A 282 -9.92 -24.77 -19.69
N LEU A 283 -9.44 -23.57 -20.06
CA LEU A 283 -9.47 -23.13 -21.46
C LEU A 283 -8.64 -24.06 -22.35
N LEU A 284 -7.42 -24.43 -21.94
CA LEU A 284 -6.57 -25.35 -22.70
C LEU A 284 -7.18 -26.74 -22.82
N ARG A 285 -7.80 -27.26 -21.75
CA ARG A 285 -8.56 -28.53 -21.80
C ARG A 285 -9.74 -28.42 -22.75
N PHE A 286 -10.48 -27.32 -22.71
CA PHE A 286 -11.58 -27.07 -23.64
C PHE A 286 -11.09 -27.06 -25.10
N LEU A 287 -10.02 -26.32 -25.41
CA LEU A 287 -9.42 -26.32 -26.75
C LEU A 287 -8.96 -27.72 -27.16
N ASN A 288 -8.31 -28.45 -26.25
CA ASN A 288 -7.87 -29.82 -26.52
C ASN A 288 -9.06 -30.76 -26.81
N SER A 289 -10.17 -30.66 -26.05
CA SER A 289 -11.38 -31.44 -26.33
C SER A 289 -12.01 -31.11 -27.69
N CYS A 290 -11.85 -29.88 -28.17
CA CYS A 290 -12.26 -29.48 -29.52
C CYS A 290 -11.32 -30.09 -30.58
N PHE A 291 -10.01 -30.10 -30.36
CA PHE A 291 -9.04 -30.70 -31.29
C PHE A 291 -9.13 -32.22 -31.37
N LEU A 292 -9.48 -32.87 -30.25
CA LEU A 292 -9.69 -34.31 -30.18
C LEU A 292 -11.10 -34.75 -30.63
N TRP A 293 -11.95 -33.80 -31.02
CA TRP A 293 -13.31 -34.07 -31.48
C TRP A 293 -14.18 -34.84 -30.48
N GLU A 294 -13.93 -34.69 -29.17
CA GLU A 294 -14.71 -35.36 -28.11
C GLU A 294 -16.21 -35.02 -28.20
N SER A 295 -16.53 -33.81 -28.68
CA SER A 295 -17.88 -33.41 -29.09
C SER A 295 -17.83 -32.83 -30.50
N THR A 296 -18.50 -33.51 -31.44
CA THR A 296 -18.54 -33.10 -32.85
C THR A 296 -19.10 -31.69 -33.03
N LEU A 297 -20.22 -31.36 -32.37
CA LEU A 297 -20.85 -30.04 -32.49
C LEU A 297 -19.95 -28.90 -31.97
N ARG A 298 -19.30 -29.09 -30.81
CA ARG A 298 -18.38 -28.10 -30.23
C ARG A 298 -17.13 -27.89 -31.09
N SER A 299 -16.64 -28.99 -31.67
CA SER A 299 -15.42 -28.96 -32.48
C SER A 299 -15.67 -28.30 -33.83
N ILE A 300 -16.81 -28.58 -34.47
CA ILE A 300 -17.23 -27.88 -35.69
C ILE A 300 -17.40 -26.38 -35.42
N SER A 301 -18.09 -25.99 -34.33
CA SER A 301 -18.28 -24.58 -34.02
C SER A 301 -16.96 -23.87 -33.72
N ALA A 302 -16.09 -24.48 -32.90
CA ALA A 302 -14.76 -23.95 -32.61
C ALA A 302 -13.89 -23.81 -33.88
N PHE A 303 -13.94 -24.80 -34.78
CA PHE A 303 -13.21 -24.76 -36.06
C PHE A 303 -13.71 -23.64 -36.97
N VAL A 304 -15.03 -23.48 -37.12
CA VAL A 304 -15.61 -22.38 -37.91
C VAL A 304 -15.21 -21.03 -37.33
N VAL A 305 -15.31 -20.86 -36.00
CA VAL A 305 -14.87 -19.63 -35.30
C VAL A 305 -13.39 -19.37 -35.55
N PHE A 306 -12.53 -20.39 -35.46
CA PHE A 306 -11.10 -20.26 -35.73
C PHE A 306 -10.81 -19.80 -37.17
N ILE A 307 -11.46 -20.40 -38.16
CA ILE A 307 -11.28 -20.02 -39.57
C ILE A 307 -11.72 -18.57 -39.80
N VAL A 308 -12.89 -18.18 -39.28
CA VAL A 308 -13.41 -16.81 -39.40
C VAL A 308 -12.45 -15.82 -38.73
N ILE A 309 -12.07 -16.05 -37.47
CA ILE A 309 -11.15 -15.18 -36.73
C ILE A 309 -9.84 -15.05 -37.49
N THR A 310 -9.22 -16.15 -37.91
CA THR A 310 -7.91 -16.13 -38.59
C THR A 310 -7.98 -15.35 -39.90
N TYR A 311 -9.09 -15.48 -40.64
CA TYR A 311 -9.28 -14.75 -41.89
C TYR A 311 -9.50 -13.25 -41.67
N THR A 312 -10.26 -12.86 -40.64
CA THR A 312 -10.61 -11.45 -40.38
C THR A 312 -9.70 -10.75 -39.37
N PHE A 313 -8.70 -11.42 -38.81
CA PHE A 313 -7.95 -10.88 -37.67
C PHE A 313 -7.19 -9.60 -38.01
N GLU A 314 -7.46 -8.56 -37.23
CA GLU A 314 -6.71 -7.30 -37.26
C GLU A 314 -6.30 -6.89 -35.84
N PHE A 315 -5.20 -6.15 -35.70
CA PHE A 315 -4.62 -5.82 -34.39
C PHE A 315 -5.57 -5.04 -33.46
N TYR A 316 -6.49 -4.24 -34.00
CA TYR A 316 -7.48 -3.52 -33.19
C TYR A 316 -8.48 -4.48 -32.50
N MET A 317 -8.62 -5.72 -32.96
CA MET A 317 -9.50 -6.72 -32.35
C MET A 317 -9.00 -7.17 -30.97
N LEU A 318 -7.70 -7.05 -30.69
CA LEU A 318 -7.12 -7.39 -29.38
C LEU A 318 -7.66 -6.50 -28.25
N PRO A 319 -7.56 -5.15 -28.31
CA PRO A 319 -8.18 -4.30 -27.29
C PRO A 319 -9.71 -4.40 -27.29
N VAL A 320 -10.37 -4.65 -28.43
CA VAL A 320 -11.82 -4.93 -28.46
C VAL A 320 -12.18 -6.17 -27.65
N ALA A 321 -11.41 -7.26 -27.77
CA ALA A 321 -11.64 -8.47 -26.97
C ALA A 321 -11.51 -8.18 -25.46
N LEU A 322 -10.55 -7.35 -25.06
CA LEU A 322 -10.41 -6.91 -23.67
C LEU A 322 -11.57 -6.00 -23.23
N LEU A 323 -12.06 -5.10 -24.09
CA LEU A 323 -13.23 -4.26 -23.83
C LEU A 323 -14.51 -5.10 -23.63
N ILE A 324 -14.67 -6.20 -24.38
CA ILE A 324 -15.79 -7.13 -24.17
C ILE A 324 -15.77 -7.71 -22.76
N LEU A 325 -14.59 -7.99 -22.18
CA LEU A 325 -14.48 -8.45 -20.79
C LEU A 325 -14.97 -7.39 -19.80
N TYR A 326 -14.62 -6.12 -20.01
CA TYR A 326 -15.14 -5.01 -19.20
C TYR A 326 -16.66 -4.90 -19.29
N VAL A 327 -17.21 -4.93 -20.51
CA VAL A 327 -18.66 -4.84 -20.72
C VAL A 327 -19.38 -6.02 -20.06
N LYS A 328 -18.86 -7.24 -20.22
CA LYS A 328 -19.39 -8.44 -19.55
C LYS A 328 -19.42 -8.24 -18.03
N ASN A 329 -18.31 -7.83 -17.43
CA ASN A 329 -18.21 -7.66 -15.99
C ASN A 329 -19.09 -6.52 -15.47
N TYR A 330 -19.21 -5.42 -16.23
CA TYR A 330 -20.12 -4.32 -15.92
C TYR A 330 -21.58 -4.76 -15.97
N VAL A 331 -21.99 -5.52 -16.99
CA VAL A 331 -23.35 -6.06 -17.09
C VAL A 331 -23.66 -6.98 -15.92
N ILE A 332 -22.73 -7.86 -15.52
CA ILE A 332 -22.89 -8.71 -14.34
C ILE A 332 -23.06 -7.86 -13.08
N TYR A 333 -22.24 -6.83 -12.90
CA TYR A 333 -22.35 -5.90 -11.78
C TYR A 333 -23.71 -5.19 -11.75
N ALA A 334 -24.15 -4.67 -12.90
CA ALA A 334 -25.42 -3.95 -13.03
C ALA A 334 -26.64 -4.84 -12.76
N LEU A 335 -26.60 -6.12 -13.16
CA LEU A 335 -27.69 -7.06 -12.98
C LEU A 335 -27.74 -7.68 -11.57
N THR A 336 -26.59 -7.96 -10.97
CA THR A 336 -26.52 -8.66 -9.66
C THR A 336 -26.43 -7.69 -8.48
N GLY A 337 -26.11 -6.42 -8.73
CA GLY A 337 -25.82 -5.42 -7.68
C GLY A 337 -24.58 -5.77 -6.85
N ARG A 338 -23.89 -6.87 -7.17
CA ARG A 338 -22.67 -7.33 -6.54
C ARG A 338 -21.55 -7.11 -7.52
N GLN A 339 -20.46 -6.55 -7.03
CA GLN A 339 -19.18 -6.70 -7.73
C GLN A 339 -18.92 -8.19 -7.91
N ILE A 340 -18.27 -8.60 -9.00
CA ILE A 340 -17.78 -9.99 -9.15
C ILE A 340 -16.66 -10.18 -8.13
N VAL A 341 -17.06 -10.27 -6.88
CA VAL A 341 -16.37 -10.92 -5.81
C VAL A 341 -16.50 -12.39 -6.16
N THR A 342 -15.41 -12.99 -6.64
CA THR A 342 -15.38 -14.45 -6.65
C THR A 342 -15.60 -14.91 -5.22
N ARG A 343 -16.41 -15.96 -5.08
CA ARG A 343 -16.95 -16.54 -3.85
C ARG A 343 -15.89 -16.97 -2.80
N ASP A 344 -14.63 -16.64 -3.05
CA ASP A 344 -13.45 -16.89 -2.24
C ASP A 344 -13.27 -15.85 -1.11
N GLU A 345 -14.08 -14.77 -1.07
CA GLU A 345 -14.03 -13.77 0.03
C GLU A 345 -14.46 -14.32 1.40
N ASP A 346 -15.17 -15.46 1.43
CA ASP A 346 -15.66 -16.09 2.67
C ASP A 346 -14.84 -17.33 3.09
N GLU A 347 -13.88 -17.79 2.27
CA GLU A 347 -13.06 -19.00 2.52
C GLU A 347 -11.55 -18.71 2.42
N ILE A 348 -11.08 -17.57 2.95
CA ILE A 348 -9.68 -17.53 3.38
C ILE A 348 -9.64 -18.32 4.67
N GLU A 349 -9.36 -19.62 4.58
CA GLU A 349 -8.98 -20.42 5.73
C GLU A 349 -7.90 -19.65 6.50
N GLU A 350 -8.24 -19.29 7.74
CA GLU A 350 -7.27 -18.84 8.73
C GLU A 350 -6.30 -20.00 8.91
N VAL A 351 -5.15 -19.94 8.22
CA VAL A 351 -4.00 -20.72 8.67
C VAL A 351 -3.59 -20.04 9.96
N ASP A 352 -3.97 -20.64 11.08
CA ASP A 352 -3.50 -20.24 12.39
C ASP A 352 -1.98 -20.06 12.30
N ASP A 353 -1.54 -18.81 12.46
CA ASP A 353 -0.14 -18.48 12.70
C ASP A 353 0.14 -18.93 14.15
N GLU A 354 0.10 -20.23 14.44
CA GLU A 354 0.66 -20.78 15.67
C GLU A 354 2.17 -20.53 15.63
N ASP A 355 2.58 -19.45 16.28
CA ASP A 355 3.89 -19.20 16.89
C ASP A 355 5.06 -20.04 16.36
N ASP A 356 5.59 -19.67 15.19
CA ASP A 356 6.97 -20.03 14.79
C ASP A 356 7.99 -19.10 15.50
N GLU A 357 7.86 -18.91 16.82
CA GLU A 357 8.96 -18.42 17.66
C GLU A 357 9.90 -19.61 17.90
N GLU A 358 10.74 -19.95 16.91
CA GLU A 358 11.93 -20.76 17.17
C GLU A 358 12.95 -19.90 17.93
N ASP A 359 12.76 -19.79 19.25
CA ASP A 359 13.83 -19.48 20.19
C ASP A 359 14.92 -20.54 20.02
N LYS A 360 16.00 -20.18 19.32
CA LYS A 360 17.20 -21.01 19.19
C LYS A 360 18.16 -20.72 20.32
N ASP A 361 17.93 -21.38 21.44
CA ASP A 361 18.98 -21.57 22.44
C ASP A 361 19.93 -22.71 22.04
N GLU A 362 21.20 -22.32 22.00
CA GLU A 362 22.44 -23.06 22.18
C GLU A 362 22.51 -24.54 21.77
N ARG A 363 23.33 -24.81 20.73
CA ARG A 363 24.20 -26.00 20.71
C ARG A 363 25.39 -25.84 19.77
N GLY A 364 26.58 -25.88 20.37
CA GLY A 364 27.74 -26.63 19.89
C GLY A 364 28.48 -26.11 18.67
N GLU A 365 29.72 -25.67 18.90
CA GLU A 365 30.75 -25.42 17.90
C GLU A 365 31.05 -26.68 17.08
N GLU A 366 30.35 -26.88 15.97
CA GLU A 366 30.86 -27.58 14.78
C GLU A 366 29.83 -27.43 13.66
N LYS A 367 30.26 -26.91 12.50
CA LYS A 367 29.51 -26.72 11.23
C LYS A 367 29.00 -25.29 10.91
N LYS A 368 29.90 -24.30 10.93
CA LYS A 368 29.70 -23.01 10.23
C LYS A 368 29.23 -23.20 8.77
N THR A 369 29.74 -24.22 8.09
CA THR A 369 29.38 -24.56 6.70
C THR A 369 27.95 -25.10 6.52
N LEU A 370 27.36 -25.81 7.50
CA LEU A 370 25.97 -26.27 7.38
C LEU A 370 24.99 -25.17 7.74
N LYS A 371 25.33 -24.28 8.67
CA LYS A 371 24.54 -23.07 8.97
C LYS A 371 24.49 -22.14 7.75
N GLU A 372 25.61 -21.92 7.08
CA GLU A 372 25.68 -21.14 5.83
C GLU A 372 24.87 -21.79 4.70
N LYS A 373 24.99 -23.12 4.53
CA LYS A 373 24.16 -23.84 3.54
C LYS A 373 22.67 -23.78 3.86
N LEU A 374 22.29 -23.86 5.13
CA LEU A 374 20.90 -23.75 5.55
C LEU A 374 20.36 -22.33 5.35
N GLN A 375 21.15 -21.31 5.66
CA GLN A 375 20.81 -19.91 5.41
C GLN A 375 20.62 -19.66 3.91
N ALA A 376 21.55 -20.15 3.07
CA ALA A 376 21.43 -20.02 1.62
C ALA A 376 20.16 -20.69 1.07
N VAL A 377 19.75 -21.84 1.63
CA VAL A 377 18.48 -22.49 1.29
C VAL A 377 17.30 -21.64 1.75
N GLN A 378 17.34 -21.11 2.98
CA GLN A 378 16.28 -20.25 3.50
C GLN A 378 16.10 -18.98 2.65
N ASP A 379 17.21 -18.33 2.27
CA ASP A 379 17.21 -17.14 1.42
C ASP A 379 16.68 -17.46 0.02
N ALA A 380 17.09 -18.59 -0.56
CA ALA A 380 16.56 -19.06 -1.84
C ALA A 380 15.05 -19.34 -1.75
N THR A 381 14.58 -19.97 -0.68
CA THR A 381 13.14 -20.21 -0.48
C THR A 381 12.36 -18.93 -0.24
N ALA A 382 12.93 -17.95 0.48
CA ALA A 382 12.33 -16.64 0.68
C ALA A 382 12.22 -15.88 -0.65
N MET A 383 13.27 -15.94 -1.48
CA MET A 383 13.25 -15.38 -2.84
C MET A 383 12.13 -16.01 -3.69
N ILE A 384 12.00 -17.34 -3.69
CA ILE A 384 10.92 -18.02 -4.43
C ILE A 384 9.55 -17.63 -3.87
N GLN A 385 9.39 -17.55 -2.55
CA GLN A 385 8.16 -17.10 -1.90
C GLN A 385 7.76 -15.69 -2.36
N ASN A 386 8.73 -14.76 -2.41
CA ASN A 386 8.51 -13.38 -2.82
C ASN A 386 8.15 -13.29 -4.31
N ILE A 387 8.86 -13.99 -5.19
CA ILE A 387 8.55 -14.05 -6.63
C ILE A 387 7.14 -14.61 -6.86
N LEU A 388 6.79 -15.68 -6.14
CA LEU A 388 5.46 -16.28 -6.24
C LEU A 388 4.37 -15.32 -5.74
N GLY A 389 4.66 -14.58 -4.67
CA GLY A 389 3.81 -13.52 -4.16
C GLY A 389 3.62 -12.40 -5.18
N GLU A 390 4.69 -11.92 -5.81
CA GLU A 390 4.62 -10.90 -6.86
C GLU A 390 3.81 -11.37 -8.07
N PHE A 391 3.97 -12.62 -8.50
CA PHE A 391 3.20 -13.18 -9.61
C PHE A 391 1.71 -13.31 -9.27
N ALA A 392 1.40 -13.80 -8.06
CA ALA A 392 0.03 -13.87 -7.56
C ALA A 392 -0.59 -12.47 -7.49
N SER A 393 0.08 -11.51 -6.87
CA SER A 393 -0.38 -10.13 -6.75
C SER A 393 -0.53 -9.46 -8.12
N PHE A 394 0.41 -9.62 -9.04
CA PHE A 394 0.29 -9.10 -10.40
C PHE A 394 -0.97 -9.60 -11.11
N GLY A 395 -1.21 -10.90 -11.05
CA GLY A 395 -2.36 -11.50 -11.68
C GLY A 395 -3.69 -11.10 -11.03
N GLU A 396 -3.75 -11.04 -9.70
CA GLU A 396 -4.92 -10.53 -8.97
C GLU A 396 -5.21 -9.08 -9.29
N ARG A 397 -4.18 -8.24 -9.40
CA ARG A 397 -4.30 -6.84 -9.83
C ARG A 397 -4.85 -6.73 -11.26
N CYS A 398 -4.39 -7.58 -12.17
CA CYS A 398 -4.96 -7.66 -13.52
C CYS A 398 -6.45 -8.01 -13.47
N LYS A 399 -6.82 -9.09 -12.77
CA LYS A 399 -8.22 -9.51 -12.55
C LYS A 399 -9.07 -8.37 -11.95
N ASN A 400 -8.57 -7.72 -10.90
CA ASN A 400 -9.24 -6.64 -10.18
C ASN A 400 -9.43 -5.38 -11.04
N THR A 401 -8.57 -5.16 -12.05
CA THR A 401 -8.75 -4.10 -13.05
C THR A 401 -10.02 -4.34 -13.87
N PHE A 402 -10.25 -5.57 -14.34
CA PHE A 402 -11.45 -5.91 -15.14
C PHE A 402 -12.73 -6.01 -14.29
N ASN A 403 -12.60 -6.20 -12.97
CA ASN A 403 -13.72 -6.35 -12.04
C ASN A 403 -14.20 -5.03 -11.42
N TYR A 404 -13.71 -3.89 -11.90
CA TYR A 404 -14.06 -2.57 -11.37
C TYR A 404 -13.67 -2.35 -9.90
N THR A 405 -12.73 -3.13 -9.34
CA THR A 405 -12.34 -3.08 -7.91
C THR A 405 -12.00 -1.66 -7.47
N VAL A 406 -11.27 -0.94 -8.31
CA VAL A 406 -11.09 0.51 -8.22
C VAL A 406 -11.72 1.12 -9.47
N PRO A 407 -12.93 1.72 -9.38
CA PRO A 407 -13.64 2.24 -10.54
C PRO A 407 -12.82 3.23 -11.36
N PHE A 408 -12.06 4.11 -10.71
CA PHE A 408 -11.19 5.08 -11.38
C PHE A 408 -10.20 4.40 -12.33
N LEU A 409 -9.44 3.42 -11.84
CA LEU A 409 -8.43 2.71 -12.65
C LEU A 409 -9.09 1.89 -13.75
N SER A 410 -10.22 1.26 -13.46
CA SER A 410 -10.93 0.40 -14.41
C SER A 410 -11.50 1.21 -15.57
N TRP A 411 -12.06 2.39 -15.29
CA TRP A 411 -12.50 3.34 -16.34
C TRP A 411 -11.33 3.93 -17.11
N LEU A 412 -10.20 4.23 -16.46
CA LEU A 412 -9.00 4.69 -17.13
C LEU A 412 -8.45 3.63 -18.10
N ALA A 413 -8.35 2.37 -17.66
CA ALA A 413 -7.96 1.26 -18.52
C ALA A 413 -8.95 1.06 -19.68
N PHE A 414 -10.25 1.13 -19.43
CA PHE A 414 -11.28 1.08 -20.46
C PHE A 414 -11.06 2.19 -21.52
N LEU A 415 -10.86 3.42 -21.08
CA LEU A 415 -10.63 4.56 -21.98
C LEU A 415 -9.33 4.40 -22.79
N VAL A 416 -8.25 3.95 -22.16
CA VAL A 416 -6.98 3.65 -22.85
C VAL A 416 -7.16 2.55 -23.89
N LEU A 417 -7.93 1.49 -23.59
CA LEU A 417 -8.23 0.42 -24.55
C LEU A 417 -9.11 0.90 -25.71
N VAL A 418 -10.07 1.79 -25.46
CA VAL A 418 -10.86 2.44 -26.53
C VAL A 418 -9.95 3.26 -27.43
N LEU A 419 -9.08 4.09 -26.86
CA LEU A 419 -8.12 4.88 -27.62
C LEU A 419 -7.16 3.99 -28.42
N ALA A 420 -6.63 2.93 -27.80
CA ALA A 420 -5.78 1.96 -28.46
C ALA A 420 -6.50 1.26 -29.64
N THR A 421 -7.78 0.95 -29.49
CA THR A 421 -8.62 0.39 -30.56
C THR A 421 -8.71 1.36 -31.74
N VAL A 422 -9.03 2.63 -31.47
CA VAL A 422 -9.13 3.67 -32.51
C VAL A 422 -7.78 3.87 -33.21
N VAL A 423 -6.69 3.96 -32.45
CA VAL A 423 -5.35 4.13 -33.00
C VAL A 423 -4.95 2.94 -33.87
N LEU A 424 -5.15 1.70 -33.40
CA LEU A 424 -4.81 0.50 -34.16
C LEU A 424 -5.70 0.30 -35.40
N TYR A 425 -6.91 0.86 -35.40
CA TYR A 425 -7.80 0.84 -36.57
C TYR A 425 -7.28 1.77 -37.69
N PHE A 426 -6.83 2.97 -37.35
CA PHE A 426 -6.38 3.96 -38.35
C PHE A 426 -4.87 3.89 -38.65
N VAL A 427 -4.05 3.45 -37.70
CA VAL A 427 -2.58 3.48 -37.79
C VAL A 427 -2.04 2.06 -37.84
N PRO A 428 -1.44 1.64 -38.97
CA PRO A 428 -0.77 0.35 -39.06
C PRO A 428 0.30 0.17 -37.96
N VAL A 429 0.29 -1.00 -37.30
CA VAL A 429 1.15 -1.31 -36.13
C VAL A 429 2.64 -1.04 -36.36
N ARG A 430 3.12 -1.18 -37.60
CA ARG A 430 4.52 -0.91 -37.98
C ARG A 430 4.96 0.52 -37.65
N TYR A 431 4.08 1.51 -37.82
CA TYR A 431 4.41 2.91 -37.52
C TYR A 431 4.43 3.17 -36.01
N LEU A 432 3.57 2.50 -35.26
CA LEU A 432 3.57 2.56 -33.79
C LEU A 432 4.86 1.95 -33.23
N ILE A 433 5.29 0.79 -33.74
CA ILE A 433 6.54 0.14 -33.36
C ILE A 433 7.74 1.03 -33.71
N MET A 434 7.74 1.66 -34.88
CA MET A 434 8.80 2.58 -35.29
C MET A 434 8.86 3.82 -34.37
N ALA A 435 7.72 4.44 -34.08
CA ALA A 435 7.64 5.58 -33.17
C ALA A 435 8.08 5.20 -31.74
N TRP A 436 7.65 4.05 -31.25
CA TRP A 436 8.06 3.50 -29.95
C TRP A 436 9.57 3.25 -29.91
N GLY A 437 10.14 2.64 -30.95
CA GLY A 437 11.58 2.40 -31.08
C GLY A 437 12.37 3.71 -31.04
N ILE A 438 12.00 4.69 -31.87
CA ILE A 438 12.63 6.02 -31.88
C ILE A 438 12.58 6.64 -30.48
N ASN A 439 11.41 6.64 -29.83
CA ASN A 439 11.26 7.17 -28.48
C ASN A 439 12.16 6.46 -27.47
N LYS A 440 12.21 5.12 -27.49
CA LYS A 440 13.02 4.31 -26.57
C LYS A 440 14.52 4.55 -26.74
N PHE A 441 15.02 4.56 -27.98
CA PHE A 441 16.44 4.80 -28.27
C PHE A 441 16.87 6.24 -28.00
N THR A 442 15.96 7.22 -28.15
CA THR A 442 16.28 8.65 -27.93
C THR A 442 15.93 9.17 -26.53
N LYS A 443 15.23 8.41 -25.68
CA LYS A 443 14.76 8.85 -24.35
C LYS A 443 15.91 9.36 -23.47
N LYS A 444 16.99 8.57 -23.33
CA LYS A 444 18.18 8.95 -22.53
C LYS A 444 19.00 10.09 -23.16
N LEU A 445 18.98 10.22 -24.49
CA LEU A 445 19.65 11.32 -25.18
C LEU A 445 18.93 12.66 -24.94
N ARG A 446 17.60 12.65 -24.87
CA ARG A 446 16.79 13.85 -24.63
C ARG A 446 16.67 14.22 -23.15
N ASN A 447 16.67 13.24 -22.26
CA ASN A 447 16.61 13.45 -20.82
C ASN A 447 17.53 12.46 -20.09
N PRO A 448 18.75 12.91 -19.70
CA PRO A 448 19.72 12.07 -19.00
C PRO A 448 19.23 11.50 -17.67
N HIS A 449 18.32 12.20 -16.98
CA HIS A 449 17.78 11.80 -15.68
C HIS A 449 16.47 11.00 -15.80
N ALA A 450 16.08 10.57 -17.01
CA ALA A 450 14.87 9.80 -17.20
C ALA A 450 14.99 8.41 -16.54
N VAL A 451 14.21 8.19 -15.48
CA VAL A 451 14.08 6.88 -14.84
C VAL A 451 13.41 5.91 -15.82
N PRO A 452 14.00 4.72 -16.07
CA PRO A 452 13.35 3.69 -16.86
C PRO A 452 12.12 3.19 -16.11
N ASN A 453 10.98 3.17 -16.79
CA ASN A 453 9.73 2.71 -16.21
C ASN A 453 8.94 1.87 -17.22
N ASN A 454 8.00 1.08 -16.72
CA ASN A 454 7.07 0.32 -17.55
C ASN A 454 5.65 0.79 -17.20
N GLU A 455 5.08 1.60 -18.07
CA GLU A 455 3.79 2.26 -17.86
C GLU A 455 2.65 1.28 -17.53
N LEU A 456 2.66 0.08 -18.13
CA LEU A 456 1.66 -0.95 -17.83
C LEU A 456 1.84 -1.52 -16.42
N LEU A 457 3.08 -1.78 -16.00
CA LEU A 457 3.37 -2.26 -14.64
C LEU A 457 3.10 -1.17 -13.61
N ASP A 458 3.44 0.08 -13.93
CA ASP A 458 3.16 1.25 -13.10
C ASP A 458 1.65 1.42 -12.89
N PHE A 459 0.85 1.26 -13.95
CA PHE A 459 -0.61 1.25 -13.85
C PHE A 459 -1.11 0.09 -12.98
N ILE A 460 -0.68 -1.15 -13.27
CA ILE A 460 -1.15 -2.35 -12.56
C ILE A 460 -0.77 -2.29 -11.08
N SER A 461 0.39 -1.73 -10.73
CA SER A 461 0.89 -1.61 -9.35
C SER A 461 0.02 -0.74 -8.42
N ARG A 462 -0.92 0.04 -9.00
CA ARG A 462 -1.87 0.89 -8.29
C ARG A 462 -3.21 0.21 -8.04
N VAL A 463 -3.49 -0.87 -8.77
CA VAL A 463 -4.65 -1.71 -8.50
C VAL A 463 -4.32 -2.55 -7.26
N PRO A 464 -5.22 -2.68 -6.28
CA PRO A 464 -4.96 -3.51 -5.11
C PRO A 464 -5.05 -5.00 -5.46
N ASP A 465 -4.15 -5.79 -4.90
CA ASP A 465 -4.30 -7.25 -4.87
C ASP A 465 -5.36 -7.69 -3.83
N ASP A 466 -5.63 -8.99 -3.73
CA ASP A 466 -6.68 -9.48 -2.83
C ASP A 466 -6.29 -9.37 -1.35
N GLU A 467 -5.01 -9.35 -1.00
CA GLU A 467 -4.58 -9.11 0.38
C GLU A 467 -4.74 -7.64 0.79
N GLU A 468 -4.32 -6.73 -0.08
CA GLU A 468 -4.51 -5.29 0.08
C GLU A 468 -6.01 -4.95 0.21
N LYS A 469 -6.88 -5.59 -0.57
CA LYS A 469 -8.34 -5.43 -0.44
C LYS A 469 -8.85 -5.80 0.96
N VAL A 470 -8.36 -6.87 1.55
CA VAL A 470 -8.72 -7.26 2.94
C VAL A 470 -8.23 -6.22 3.93
N ALA A 471 -6.99 -5.73 3.76
CA ALA A 471 -6.44 -4.66 4.58
C ALA A 471 -7.30 -3.38 4.51
N PHE A 472 -7.87 -3.07 3.35
CA PHE A 472 -8.64 -1.85 3.11
C PHE A 472 -10.14 -2.01 3.39
N ARG A 473 -10.59 -3.21 3.79
CA ARG A 473 -11.99 -3.47 4.11
C ARG A 473 -12.37 -2.78 5.41
N GLU A 474 -13.35 -1.89 5.37
CA GLU A 474 -13.89 -1.29 6.58
C GLU A 474 -14.64 -2.33 7.42
N LEU A 475 -14.36 -2.38 8.73
CA LEU A 475 -15.11 -3.22 9.67
C LEU A 475 -16.29 -2.44 10.23
N LYS A 476 -17.45 -3.10 10.37
CA LYS A 476 -18.63 -2.48 10.98
C LYS A 476 -18.38 -2.21 12.47
N PRO A 477 -18.77 -1.04 13.03
CA PRO A 477 -18.74 -0.83 14.47
C PRO A 477 -19.54 -1.92 15.17
N MET A 478 -19.04 -2.45 16.30
CA MET A 478 -19.92 -3.23 17.17
C MET A 478 -20.84 -2.22 17.84
N PHE A 479 -22.03 -2.03 17.29
CA PHE A 479 -23.11 -1.46 18.08
C PHE A 479 -23.32 -2.43 19.24
N VAL A 480 -23.07 -1.97 20.47
CA VAL A 480 -23.65 -2.62 21.65
C VAL A 480 -25.14 -2.40 21.52
N ASP A 481 -25.82 -3.27 20.80
CA ASP A 481 -27.27 -3.35 20.80
C ASP A 481 -27.65 -3.80 22.22
N LEU A 482 -27.84 -2.81 23.10
CA LEU A 482 -28.37 -2.99 24.47
C LEU A 482 -29.74 -3.69 24.46
N THR A 483 -30.35 -3.87 23.29
CA THR A 483 -31.62 -4.56 23.10
C THR A 483 -31.48 -6.10 23.12
N ASP A 484 -30.31 -6.67 22.84
CA ASP A 484 -30.15 -8.13 22.72
C ASP A 484 -29.68 -8.79 24.03
N SER A 485 -29.03 -8.04 24.92
CA SER A 485 -28.78 -8.48 26.31
C SER A 485 -30.08 -8.63 27.11
N ASP A 486 -31.08 -7.79 26.83
CA ASP A 486 -32.40 -7.89 27.47
C ASP A 486 -33.26 -9.01 26.87
N LYS A 487 -33.10 -9.33 25.59
CA LYS A 487 -33.73 -10.52 24.98
C LYS A 487 -33.13 -11.82 25.52
N LYS A 488 -31.81 -11.90 25.70
CA LYS A 488 -31.15 -13.07 26.32
C LYS A 488 -31.47 -13.21 27.83
N LYS A 489 -31.66 -12.09 28.56
CA LYS A 489 -32.14 -12.15 29.96
C LYS A 489 -33.61 -12.53 30.07
N LYS A 490 -34.49 -12.11 29.14
CA LYS A 490 -35.89 -12.56 29.10
C LYS A 490 -36.06 -14.03 28.71
N LYS A 491 -35.20 -14.58 27.84
CA LYS A 491 -35.23 -16.00 27.46
C LYS A 491 -34.73 -16.96 28.55
N LYS A 492 -34.01 -16.48 29.56
CA LYS A 492 -33.59 -17.27 30.75
C LYS A 492 -34.57 -17.15 31.93
N ARG A 493 -35.64 -16.38 31.79
CA ARG A 493 -36.64 -16.12 32.84
C ARG A 493 -38.05 -16.59 32.51
N ASN A 494 -38.23 -17.26 31.36
CA ASN A 494 -39.47 -17.93 30.99
C ASN A 494 -39.24 -19.42 30.84
#